data_AF-A0A2D6M0P9-F1
#
_entry.id   AF-A0A2D6M0P9-F1
#
_cell.length_a   1.000
_cell.length_b   1.000
_cell.length_c   1.000
_cell.angle_alpha   90.00
_cell.angle_beta   90.00
_cell.angle_gamma   90.00
#
_symmetry.space_group_name_H-M   'P 1'
#
loop_
_entity.id
_entity.type
_entity.pdbx_description
1 polymer ?
#
loop_
_entity_poly.entity_id
_entity_poly.type
_entity_poly.pdbx_seq_one_letter_code
_entity_poly.pdbx_strand_id
1 'polypeptide(L)'
;MNIVIADPKSGKSFTKKTEEAVFVNKTIGDEIELGIIGLTGYKGKITGGSDKQGFPMIKSLQGGGRKKLLMKHGVGFKAKIKGQKKRKSARGNTVSAEIMQLNLVVTKHSSKAIEEFFKTVEVEEKKEETDESAKERMVKQSLKNVGNMELAEEAKSIKGKVKK
;
A
#
# COMPACT_ATOMS: atom_id res chain seq x y z
N MET A 1 0.55 3.82 2.40
CA MET A 1 -0.32 3.28 3.46
C MET A 1 -0.91 1.96 2.98
N ASN A 2 -0.86 0.92 3.81
CA ASN A 2 -1.41 -0.39 3.52
C ASN A 2 -2.82 -0.48 4.11
N ILE A 3 -3.82 -0.70 3.28
CA ILE A 3 -5.20 -0.81 3.71
C ILE A 3 -5.60 -2.28 3.63
N VAL A 4 -5.93 -2.85 4.79
CA VAL A 4 -6.36 -4.25 4.90
C VAL A 4 -7.87 -4.27 5.07
N ILE A 5 -8.57 -4.85 4.09
CA ILE A 5 -10.02 -4.96 4.06
C ILE A 5 -10.39 -6.41 4.35
N ALA A 6 -11.02 -6.64 5.49
CA ALA A 6 -11.56 -7.93 5.88
C ALA A 6 -13.03 -8.04 5.47
N ASP A 7 -13.37 -9.12 4.77
CA ASP A 7 -14.74 -9.49 4.44
C ASP A 7 -15.21 -10.61 5.40
N PRO A 8 -16.16 -10.32 6.32
CA PRO A 8 -16.69 -11.33 7.23
C PRO A 8 -17.42 -12.50 6.57
N LYS A 9 -17.97 -12.32 5.36
CA LYS A 9 -18.76 -13.35 4.69
C LYS A 9 -17.88 -14.37 3.97
N SER A 10 -16.88 -13.90 3.23
CA SER A 10 -15.93 -14.79 2.56
C SER A 10 -14.84 -15.30 3.51
N GLY A 11 -14.65 -14.64 4.66
CA GLY A 11 -13.55 -14.94 5.59
C GLY A 11 -12.17 -14.56 5.04
N LYS A 12 -12.12 -13.89 3.89
CA LYS A 12 -10.89 -13.46 3.22
C LYS A 12 -10.56 -12.02 3.58
N SER A 13 -9.28 -11.71 3.53
CA SER A 13 -8.77 -10.34 3.67
C SER A 13 -7.98 -9.95 2.43
N PHE A 14 -8.20 -8.74 1.96
CA PHE A 14 -7.52 -8.18 0.80
C PHE A 14 -6.68 -6.97 1.23
N THR A 15 -5.49 -6.84 0.66
CA THR A 15 -4.59 -5.74 0.95
C THR A 15 -4.48 -4.84 -0.27
N LYS A 16 -4.78 -3.56 -0.11
CA LYS A 16 -4.56 -2.53 -1.14
C LYS A 16 -3.51 -1.55 -0.65
N LYS A 17 -2.48 -1.33 -1.46
CA LYS A 17 -1.50 -0.26 -1.23
C LYS A 17 -2.07 1.05 -1.79
N THR A 18 -1.86 2.13 -1.06
CA THR A 18 -2.25 3.47 -1.49
C THR A 18 -1.15 4.43 -1.10
N GLU A 19 -0.72 5.27 -2.03
CA GLU A 19 0.35 6.25 -1.79
C GLU A 19 -0.17 7.44 -0.98
N GLU A 20 -1.42 7.82 -1.22
CA GLU A 20 -2.10 8.92 -0.55
C GLU A 20 -2.76 8.53 0.78
N ALA A 21 -2.91 9.51 1.66
CA ALA A 21 -3.60 9.33 2.94
C ALA A 21 -5.12 9.46 2.77
N VAL A 22 -5.77 8.39 2.34
CA VAL A 22 -7.19 8.41 1.87
C VAL A 22 -8.24 8.51 2.99
N PHE A 23 -7.87 8.48 4.28
CA PHE A 23 -8.82 8.52 5.42
C PHE A 23 -8.42 9.43 6.59
N VAL A 24 -7.74 10.55 6.32
CA VAL A 24 -7.32 11.48 7.38
C VAL A 24 -8.53 12.01 8.17
N ASN A 25 -8.34 12.19 9.48
CA ASN A 25 -9.34 12.71 10.43
C ASN A 25 -10.56 11.82 10.68
N LYS A 26 -10.61 10.60 10.12
CA LYS A 26 -11.58 9.58 10.55
C LYS A 26 -11.12 8.91 11.84
N THR A 27 -12.06 8.40 12.63
CA THR A 27 -11.77 7.75 13.91
C THR A 27 -12.03 6.24 13.85
N ILE A 28 -11.38 5.50 14.75
CA ILE A 28 -11.67 4.06 14.91
C ILE A 28 -13.13 3.88 15.34
N GLY A 29 -13.87 3.14 14.52
CA GLY A 29 -15.28 2.83 14.72
C GLY A 29 -16.19 3.53 13.72
N ASP A 30 -15.69 4.48 12.95
CA ASP A 30 -16.47 5.17 11.92
C ASP A 30 -16.71 4.27 10.71
N GLU A 31 -17.89 4.42 10.11
CA GLU A 31 -18.21 3.85 8.82
C GLU A 31 -17.77 4.80 7.70
N ILE A 32 -17.05 4.26 6.73
CA ILE A 32 -16.49 4.97 5.59
C ILE A 32 -16.91 4.27 4.29
N GLU A 33 -17.01 5.06 3.23
CA GLU A 33 -17.28 4.57 1.89
C GLU A 33 -15.96 4.16 1.24
N LEU A 34 -15.91 2.94 0.71
CA LEU A 34 -14.69 2.37 0.13
C LEU A 34 -14.52 2.72 -1.36
N GLY A 35 -15.42 3.54 -1.91
CA GLY A 35 -15.36 4.02 -3.30
C GLY A 35 -14.06 4.77 -3.59
N ILE A 36 -13.50 5.49 -2.61
CA ILE A 36 -12.24 6.23 -2.76
C ILE A 36 -11.05 5.28 -3.01
N ILE A 37 -11.15 4.03 -2.55
CA ILE A 37 -10.13 2.99 -2.76
C ILE A 37 -10.49 2.09 -3.96
N GLY A 38 -11.46 2.47 -4.80
CA GLY A 38 -11.90 1.69 -5.97
C GLY A 38 -12.90 0.57 -5.65
N LEU A 39 -13.41 0.46 -4.43
CA LEU A 39 -14.49 -0.47 -4.06
C LEU A 39 -15.84 0.25 -4.08
N THR A 40 -16.38 0.43 -5.28
CA THR A 40 -17.64 1.16 -5.48
C THR A 40 -18.84 0.43 -4.85
N GLY A 41 -19.66 1.17 -4.11
CA GLY A 41 -20.84 0.64 -3.43
C GLY A 41 -20.56 -0.14 -2.13
N TYR A 42 -19.30 -0.28 -1.71
CA TYR A 42 -18.95 -0.90 -0.43
C TYR A 42 -18.85 0.12 0.70
N LYS A 43 -19.32 -0.26 1.89
CA LYS A 43 -19.04 0.46 3.14
C LYS A 43 -18.23 -0.41 4.07
N GLY A 44 -17.25 0.21 4.72
CA GLY A 44 -16.36 -0.45 5.68
C GLY A 44 -16.27 0.35 6.97
N LYS A 45 -15.99 -0.35 8.06
CA LYS A 45 -15.77 0.23 9.39
C LYS A 45 -14.29 0.16 9.75
N ILE A 46 -13.73 1.26 10.23
CA ILE A 46 -12.35 1.30 10.72
C ILE A 46 -12.27 0.56 12.04
N THR A 47 -11.49 -0.52 12.10
CA THR A 47 -11.31 -1.31 13.34
C THR A 47 -10.03 -0.95 14.08
N GLY A 48 -9.00 -0.48 13.37
CA GLY A 48 -7.73 -0.08 13.97
C GLY A 48 -6.63 0.02 12.94
N GLY A 49 -5.39 -0.10 13.39
CA GLY A 49 -4.22 -0.01 12.54
C GLY A 49 -2.92 0.07 13.34
N SER A 50 -1.82 0.28 12.62
CA SER A 50 -0.48 0.48 13.19
C SER A 50 0.24 1.67 12.55
N ASP A 51 1.05 2.32 13.36
CA ASP A 51 1.94 3.39 12.95
C ASP A 51 3.15 2.86 12.15
N LYS A 52 3.92 3.73 11.49
CA LYS A 52 5.18 3.39 10.78
C LYS A 52 6.19 2.65 11.66
N GLN A 53 6.19 2.93 12.96
CA GLN A 53 7.06 2.28 13.95
C GLN A 53 6.40 1.06 14.62
N GLY A 54 5.26 0.59 14.10
CA GLY A 54 4.58 -0.60 14.59
C GLY A 54 3.75 -0.40 15.87
N PHE A 55 3.61 0.83 16.37
CA PHE A 55 2.74 1.09 17.53
C PHE A 55 1.26 0.94 17.13
N PRO A 56 0.46 0.17 17.88
CA PRO A 56 -0.94 -0.03 17.57
C PRO A 56 -1.78 1.19 17.93
N MET A 57 -2.86 1.39 17.18
CA MET A 57 -3.89 2.37 17.52
C MET A 57 -4.84 1.85 18.60
N ILE A 58 -5.29 2.74 19.49
CA ILE A 58 -6.24 2.41 20.57
C ILE A 58 -7.48 3.30 20.46
N LYS A 59 -8.65 2.68 20.39
CA LYS A 59 -9.95 3.38 20.28
C LYS A 59 -10.23 4.36 21.43
N SER A 60 -9.79 4.02 22.64
CA SER A 60 -10.01 4.84 23.84
C SER A 60 -9.17 6.12 23.88
N LEU A 61 -8.09 6.21 23.10
CA LEU A 61 -7.18 7.35 23.15
C LEU A 61 -7.55 8.35 22.06
N GLN A 62 -8.06 9.52 22.43
CA GLN A 62 -8.43 10.53 21.45
C GLN A 62 -7.21 11.24 20.86
N GLY A 63 -7.33 11.57 19.57
CA GLY A 63 -6.39 12.35 18.79
C GLY A 63 -5.53 11.51 17.85
N GLY A 64 -4.74 12.19 17.03
CA GLY A 64 -3.90 11.57 16.02
C GLY A 64 -2.51 11.17 16.50
N GLY A 65 -2.04 11.62 17.67
CA GLY A 65 -0.66 11.44 18.13
C GLY A 65 -0.39 10.20 19.00
N ARG A 66 0.87 10.01 19.43
CA ARG A 66 1.28 8.96 20.38
C ARG A 66 1.25 9.47 21.81
N LYS A 67 0.76 8.63 22.74
CA LYS A 67 0.81 8.92 24.18
C LYS A 67 1.26 7.68 24.95
N LYS A 68 1.96 7.89 26.08
CA LYS A 68 2.37 6.82 26.99
C LYS A 68 1.27 6.57 28.02
N LEU A 69 0.63 5.40 27.95
CA LEU A 69 -0.45 4.98 28.84
C LEU A 69 0.05 3.92 29.83
N LEU A 70 -0.44 3.95 31.07
CA LEU A 70 -0.24 2.86 32.01
C LEU A 70 -1.26 1.75 31.68
N MET A 71 -0.82 0.71 30.99
CA MET A 71 -1.70 -0.36 30.52
C MET A 71 -1.66 -1.55 31.48
N LYS A 72 -2.84 -2.10 31.81
CA LYS A 72 -2.99 -3.35 32.56
C LYS A 72 -3.13 -4.55 31.62
N HIS A 73 -3.91 -4.41 30.56
CA HIS A 73 -4.15 -5.42 29.53
C HIS A 73 -4.77 -4.72 28.29
N GLY A 74 -4.74 -5.37 27.14
CA GLY A 74 -5.43 -4.93 25.93
C GLY A 74 -4.53 -4.86 24.70
N VAL A 75 -4.96 -4.06 23.71
CA VAL A 75 -4.26 -3.90 22.42
C VAL A 75 -2.84 -3.37 22.66
N GLY A 76 -1.82 -4.10 22.19
CA GLY A 76 -0.40 -3.74 22.37
C GLY A 76 0.22 -4.13 23.72
N PHE A 77 -0.57 -4.65 24.67
CA PHE A 77 -0.04 -5.15 25.94
C PHE A 77 -0.77 -6.40 26.46
N LYS A 78 -0.06 -7.53 26.41
CA LYS A 78 -0.42 -8.77 27.10
C LYS A 78 0.40 -8.90 28.37
N ALA A 79 -0.24 -8.81 29.52
CA ALA A 79 0.41 -9.03 30.82
C ALA A 79 0.85 -10.49 30.94
N LYS A 80 2.09 -10.73 31.39
CA LYS A 80 2.59 -12.09 31.64
C LYS A 80 2.29 -12.56 33.06
N ILE A 81 2.21 -11.61 34.00
CA ILE A 81 1.99 -11.87 35.42
C ILE A 81 0.68 -11.19 35.83
N LYS A 82 -0.10 -11.86 36.68
CA LYS A 82 -1.35 -11.29 37.23
C LYS A 82 -1.03 -10.00 37.99
N GLY A 83 -1.75 -8.93 37.64
CA GLY A 83 -1.56 -7.61 38.26
C GLY A 83 -0.45 -6.75 37.63
N GLN A 84 0.30 -7.25 36.66
CA GLN A 84 1.33 -6.46 35.97
C GLN A 84 0.70 -5.29 35.22
N LYS A 85 1.21 -4.08 35.49
CA LYS A 85 0.93 -2.87 34.70
C LYS A 85 2.23 -2.36 34.10
N LYS A 86 2.20 -1.90 32.86
CA LYS A 86 3.38 -1.32 32.20
C LYS A 86 3.01 -0.04 31.47
N ARG A 87 3.85 1.00 31.60
CA ARG A 87 3.73 2.20 30.75
C ARG A 87 4.23 1.85 29.36
N LYS A 88 3.36 1.96 28.36
CA LYS A 88 3.67 1.74 26.95
C LYS A 88 3.14 2.87 26.09
N SER A 89 3.82 3.14 24.99
CA SER A 89 3.35 4.08 23.97
C SER A 89 2.29 3.42 23.10
N ALA A 90 1.21 4.14 22.83
CA ALA A 90 0.18 3.75 21.88
C ALA A 90 -0.22 4.96 21.03
N ARG A 91 -0.74 4.70 19.83
CA ARG A 91 -1.28 5.73 18.93
C ARG A 91 -2.74 5.98 19.27
N GLY A 92 -3.19 7.23 19.11
CA GLY A 92 -4.58 7.59 19.27
C GLY A 92 -5.50 6.96 18.21
N ASN A 93 -6.79 7.25 18.34
CA ASN A 93 -7.87 6.66 17.56
C ASN A 93 -8.10 7.37 16.21
N THR A 94 -7.52 8.56 16.02
CA THR A 94 -7.72 9.36 14.81
C THR A 94 -6.69 8.99 13.76
N VAL A 95 -7.14 8.80 12.53
CA VAL A 95 -6.28 8.44 11.40
C VAL A 95 -5.47 9.65 10.96
N SER A 96 -4.15 9.46 10.87
CA SER A 96 -3.17 10.48 10.48
C SER A 96 -2.21 9.92 9.42
N ALA A 97 -1.49 10.79 8.71
CA ALA A 97 -0.56 10.41 7.65
C ALA A 97 0.65 9.56 8.12
N GLU A 98 0.87 9.48 9.42
CA GLU A 98 1.92 8.62 10.00
C GLU A 98 1.53 7.14 10.06
N ILE A 99 0.26 6.80 9.82
CA ILE A 99 -0.20 5.41 9.84
C ILE A 99 0.36 4.64 8.65
N MET A 100 0.94 3.48 8.93
CA MET A 100 1.47 2.58 7.91
C MET A 100 0.44 1.56 7.47
N GLN A 101 -0.32 0.99 8.41
CA GLN A 101 -1.39 0.04 8.11
C GLN A 101 -2.71 0.45 8.75
N LEU A 102 -3.81 0.33 8.02
CA LEU A 102 -5.15 0.55 8.52
C LEU A 102 -6.05 -0.63 8.20
N ASN A 103 -6.79 -1.08 9.22
CA ASN A 103 -7.63 -2.27 9.17
C ASN A 103 -9.10 -1.87 9.08
N LEU A 104 -9.78 -2.44 8.10
CA LEU A 104 -11.19 -2.22 7.79
C LEU A 104 -11.94 -3.53 7.84
N VAL A 105 -13.20 -3.48 8.27
CA VAL A 105 -14.15 -4.59 8.16
C VAL A 105 -15.30 -4.13 7.29
N VAL A 106 -15.65 -4.91 6.26
CA VAL A 106 -16.78 -4.62 5.39
C VAL A 106 -18.09 -4.77 6.18
N THR A 107 -18.93 -3.73 6.16
CA THR A 107 -20.25 -3.72 6.81
C THR A 107 -21.38 -3.86 5.79
N LYS A 108 -21.27 -3.21 4.64
CA LYS A 108 -22.25 -3.31 3.55
C LYS A 108 -21.59 -3.77 2.26
N HIS A 109 -22.20 -4.79 1.66
CA HIS A 109 -21.75 -5.38 0.41
C HIS A 109 -22.46 -4.74 -0.78
N SER A 110 -21.72 -4.63 -1.88
CA SER A 110 -22.26 -4.27 -3.20
C SER A 110 -22.63 -5.54 -3.99
N SER A 111 -23.13 -5.36 -5.21
CA SER A 111 -23.50 -6.44 -6.13
C SER A 111 -22.29 -7.19 -6.73
N LYS A 112 -21.14 -6.52 -6.89
CA LYS A 112 -19.91 -7.12 -7.44
C LYS A 112 -19.03 -7.70 -6.35
N ALA A 113 -18.44 -8.87 -6.59
CA ALA A 113 -17.54 -9.50 -5.63
C ALA A 113 -16.25 -8.70 -5.43
N ILE A 114 -15.75 -8.64 -4.19
CA ILE A 114 -14.51 -7.93 -3.85
C ILE A 114 -13.32 -8.48 -4.66
N GLU A 115 -13.30 -9.79 -4.92
CA GLU A 115 -12.23 -10.46 -5.68
C GLU A 115 -12.04 -9.89 -7.09
N GLU A 116 -13.10 -9.43 -7.74
CA GLU A 116 -13.01 -8.87 -9.10
C GLU A 116 -12.21 -7.57 -9.09
N PHE A 117 -12.44 -6.71 -8.09
CA PHE A 117 -11.73 -5.44 -7.94
C PHE A 117 -10.24 -5.62 -7.66
N PHE A 118 -9.85 -6.70 -6.99
CA PHE A 118 -8.43 -6.99 -6.73
C PHE A 118 -7.76 -7.68 -7.93
N LYS A 119 -8.46 -8.56 -8.65
CA LYS A 119 -7.93 -9.18 -9.88
C LYS A 119 -7.70 -8.17 -11.00
N THR A 120 -8.57 -7.16 -11.15
CA THR A 120 -8.37 -6.11 -12.16
C THR A 120 -7.14 -5.25 -11.88
N VAL A 121 -6.85 -4.97 -10.60
CA VAL A 121 -5.69 -4.16 -10.20
C VAL A 121 -4.38 -4.92 -10.42
N GLU A 122 -4.32 -6.23 -10.13
CA GLU A 122 -3.13 -7.05 -10.44
C GLU A 122 -2.83 -7.14 -11.95
N VAL A 123 -3.86 -7.01 -12.80
CA VAL A 123 -3.69 -6.99 -14.25
C VAL A 123 -3.22 -5.62 -14.75
N GLU A 124 -3.62 -4.53 -14.09
CA GLU A 124 -3.14 -3.17 -14.39
C GLU A 124 -1.67 -3.00 -13.97
N GLU A 125 -1.29 -3.41 -12.75
CA GLU A 125 0.11 -3.36 -12.28
C GLU A 125 1.04 -4.20 -13.17
N LYS A 126 0.60 -5.39 -13.61
CA LYS A 126 1.38 -6.20 -14.56
C LYS A 126 1.51 -5.58 -15.95
N LYS A 127 0.51 -4.84 -16.40
CA LYS A 127 0.56 -4.16 -17.72
C LYS A 127 1.52 -2.99 -17.70
N GLU A 128 1.51 -2.18 -16.63
CA GLU A 128 2.45 -1.07 -16.47
C GLU A 128 3.91 -1.54 -16.35
N GLU A 129 4.18 -2.60 -15.58
CA GLU A 129 5.53 -3.20 -15.51
C GLU A 129 6.00 -3.77 -16.87
N THR A 130 5.09 -4.37 -17.66
CA THR A 130 5.44 -4.85 -19.00
C THR A 130 5.69 -3.74 -20.01
N ASP A 131 4.96 -2.61 -19.91
CA ASP A 131 5.11 -1.47 -20.81
C ASP A 131 6.39 -0.65 -20.50
N GLU A 132 6.76 -0.50 -19.22
CA GLU A 132 8.05 0.10 -18.85
C GLU A 132 9.24 -0.79 -19.25
N SER A 133 9.12 -2.12 -19.05
CA SER A 133 10.11 -3.09 -19.50
C SER A 133 10.27 -3.11 -21.03
N ALA A 134 9.16 -2.99 -21.77
CA ALA A 134 9.15 -2.90 -23.22
C ALA A 134 9.84 -1.61 -23.71
N LYS A 135 9.54 -0.46 -23.09
CA LYS A 135 10.19 0.83 -23.41
C LYS A 135 11.70 0.78 -23.17
N GLU A 136 12.17 0.26 -22.04
CA GLU A 136 13.61 0.12 -21.78
C GLU A 136 14.33 -0.80 -22.79
N ARG A 137 13.68 -1.90 -23.19
CA ARG A 137 14.23 -2.82 -24.20
C ARG A 137 14.33 -2.15 -25.57
N MET A 138 13.32 -1.40 -25.99
CA MET A 138 13.35 -0.66 -27.26
C MET A 138 14.44 0.41 -27.28
N VAL A 139 14.63 1.15 -26.18
CA VAL A 139 15.70 2.17 -26.05
C VAL A 139 17.10 1.55 -26.09
N LYS A 140 17.31 0.41 -25.41
CA LYS A 140 18.59 -0.31 -25.46
C LYS A 140 18.88 -0.86 -26.87
N GLN A 141 17.86 -1.34 -27.57
CA GLN A 141 18.00 -1.85 -28.93
C GLN A 141 18.29 -0.72 -29.94
N SER A 142 17.66 0.45 -29.80
CA SER A 142 17.96 1.61 -30.64
C SER A 142 19.38 2.13 -30.42
N LEU A 143 19.85 2.26 -29.18
CA LEU A 143 21.21 2.70 -28.88
C LEU A 143 22.28 1.74 -29.42
N LYS A 144 22.02 0.43 -29.35
CA LYS A 144 22.94 -0.59 -29.88
C LYS A 144 23.02 -0.58 -31.41
N ASN A 145 21.91 -0.27 -32.08
CA ASN A 145 21.89 -0.12 -33.54
C ASN A 145 22.60 1.15 -34.01
N VAL A 146 22.47 2.26 -33.27
CA VAL A 146 23.22 3.50 -33.53
C VAL A 146 24.73 3.27 -33.36
N GLY A 147 25.16 2.64 -32.27
CA GLY A 147 26.59 2.33 -32.06
C GLY A 147 27.17 1.39 -33.12
N ASN A 148 26.39 0.43 -33.63
CA ASN A 148 26.83 -0.42 -34.73
C ASN A 148 26.88 0.32 -36.08
N MET A 149 26.06 1.36 -36.29
CA MET A 149 26.15 2.22 -37.48
C MET A 149 27.41 3.09 -37.43
N GLU A 150 27.73 3.67 -36.28
CA GLU A 150 28.96 4.47 -36.09
C GLU A 150 30.21 3.63 -36.34
N LEU A 151 30.29 2.41 -35.79
CA LEU A 151 31.40 1.48 -36.05
C LEU A 151 31.48 1.04 -37.52
N ALA A 152 30.34 0.94 -38.22
CA ALA A 152 30.30 0.61 -39.64
C ALA A 152 30.73 1.78 -40.54
N GLU A 153 30.47 3.03 -40.14
CA GLU A 153 30.97 4.24 -40.80
C GLU A 153 32.47 4.41 -40.58
N GLU A 154 32.97 4.18 -39.36
CA GLU A 154 34.40 4.17 -39.06
C GLU A 154 35.13 3.10 -39.88
N ALA A 155 34.60 1.87 -39.96
CA ALA A 155 35.20 0.80 -40.75
C ALA A 155 35.20 1.07 -42.27
N LYS A 156 34.18 1.77 -42.80
CA LYS A 156 34.15 2.23 -44.20
C LYS A 156 35.18 3.32 -44.48
N SER A 157 35.37 4.25 -43.53
CA SER A 157 36.39 5.30 -43.62
C SER A 157 37.81 4.73 -43.62
N ILE A 158 38.06 3.66 -42.85
CA ILE A 158 39.36 2.99 -42.77
C ILE A 158 39.63 2.17 -44.05
N LYS A 159 38.64 1.45 -44.59
CA LYS A 159 38.79 0.73 -45.88
C LYS A 159 39.01 1.65 -47.08
N GLY A 160 38.51 2.89 -47.05
CA GLY A 160 38.76 3.91 -48.08
C GLY A 160 40.19 4.46 -48.08
N LYS A 161 40.89 4.44 -46.93
CA LYS A 161 42.28 4.90 -46.80
C LYS A 161 43.32 3.85 -47.20
N VAL A 162 42.97 2.56 -47.25
CA VAL A 162 43.91 1.46 -47.55
C VAL A 162 43.97 1.12 -49.06
N LYS A 163 43.16 1.76 -49.91
CA LYS A 163 43.05 1.45 -51.35
C LYS A 163 43.66 2.49 -52.31
N LYS A 164 44.67 3.24 -51.88
CA LYS A 164 45.55 4.03 -52.75
C LYS A 164 47.00 3.59 -52.59
#